data_AF-A0A349X3H8-F1
#
_entry.id   AF-A0A349X3H8-F1
#
_cell.length_a   1.000
_cell.length_b   1.000
_cell.length_c   1.000
_cell.angle_alpha   90.00
_cell.angle_beta   90.00
_cell.angle_gamma   90.00
#
_symmetry.space_group_name_H-M   'P 1'
#
loop_
_entity.id
_entity.type
_entity.pdbx_description
1 polymer ?
#
loop_
_entity_poly.entity_id
_entity_poly.type
_entity_poly.pdbx_seq_one_letter_code
_entity_poly.pdbx_strand_id
1 'polypeptide(L)'
;MEPDLIQQGVSLLIYGMGTVFVFLTVLVFATKTMSLLVRKFAPQENIAVAANSPSNTTPSSKPNNPDINDDVRSAIKQAIALYRQRK
;
A
#
# COMPACT_ATOMS: atom_id res chain seq x y z
N MET A 1 -1.22 -50.51 -23.45
CA MET A 1 -0.93 -49.14 -23.89
C MET A 1 -0.34 -48.42 -22.69
N GLU A 2 0.99 -48.42 -22.53
CA GLU A 2 1.61 -47.64 -21.45
C GLU A 2 1.41 -46.15 -21.75
N PRO A 3 1.03 -45.33 -20.76
CA PRO A 3 1.03 -43.89 -20.93
C PRO A 3 2.45 -43.45 -21.28
N ASP A 4 2.57 -42.65 -22.34
CA ASP A 4 3.85 -42.10 -22.76
C ASP A 4 4.52 -41.37 -21.58
N LEU A 5 5.79 -41.64 -21.30
CA LEU A 5 6.53 -41.06 -20.17
C LEU A 5 6.46 -39.53 -20.18
N ILE A 6 6.36 -38.94 -21.37
CA ILE A 6 6.17 -37.50 -21.55
C ILE A 6 4.82 -37.05 -20.95
N GLN A 7 3.74 -37.78 -21.18
CA GLN A 7 2.42 -37.47 -20.63
C GLN A 7 2.44 -37.53 -19.09
N GLN A 8 3.16 -38.51 -18.53
CA GLN A 8 3.29 -38.65 -17.08
C GLN A 8 4.16 -37.55 -16.47
N GLY A 9 5.26 -37.17 -17.14
CA GLY A 9 6.11 -36.04 -16.75
C GLY A 9 5.39 -34.70 -16.80
N VAL A 10 4.60 -34.45 -17.85
CA VAL A 10 3.76 -33.23 -17.97
C VAL A 10 2.71 -33.20 -16.88
N SER A 11 2.02 -34.32 -16.62
CA SER A 11 1.05 -34.40 -15.52
C SER A 11 1.71 -34.06 -14.19
N LEU A 12 2.89 -34.62 -13.91
CA LEU A 12 3.66 -34.33 -12.70
C LEU A 12 4.08 -32.86 -12.59
N LEU A 13 4.47 -32.23 -13.71
CA LEU A 13 4.79 -30.80 -13.75
C LEU A 13 3.58 -29.94 -13.39
N ILE A 14 2.41 -30.22 -13.98
CA ILE A 14 1.18 -29.47 -13.68
C ILE A 14 0.81 -29.63 -12.20
N TYR A 15 0.89 -30.85 -11.65
CA TYR A 15 0.62 -31.07 -10.23
C TYR A 15 1.64 -30.37 -9.33
N GLY A 16 2.94 -30.45 -9.63
CA GLY A 16 3.99 -29.81 -8.84
C GLY A 16 3.92 -28.28 -8.88
N MET A 17 3.89 -27.69 -10.07
CA MET A 17 3.85 -26.24 -10.23
C MET A 17 2.48 -25.66 -9.84
N GLY A 18 1.39 -26.38 -10.11
CA GLY A 18 0.04 -25.96 -9.72
C GLY A 18 -0.16 -25.93 -8.21
N THR A 19 0.27 -26.97 -7.51
CA THR A 19 0.15 -27.03 -6.03
C THR A 19 0.97 -25.93 -5.36
N VAL A 20 2.20 -25.69 -5.80
CA VAL A 20 3.04 -24.60 -5.29
C VAL A 20 2.42 -23.24 -5.58
N PHE A 21 1.89 -23.02 -6.78
CA PHE A 21 1.22 -21.76 -7.13
C PHE A 21 0.00 -21.49 -6.24
N VAL A 22 -0.84 -22.51 -6.02
CA VAL A 22 -2.00 -22.41 -5.12
C VAL A 22 -1.55 -22.15 -3.69
N PHE A 23 -0.53 -22.86 -3.20
CA PHE A 23 0.03 -22.67 -1.87
C PHE A 23 0.56 -21.25 -1.65
N LEU A 24 1.35 -20.73 -2.59
CA LEU A 24 1.84 -19.35 -2.54
C LEU A 24 0.70 -18.34 -2.63
N THR A 25 -0.30 -18.58 -3.46
CA THR A 25 -1.49 -17.71 -3.54
C THR A 25 -2.19 -17.63 -2.18
N VAL A 26 -2.45 -18.77 -1.54
CA VAL A 26 -3.03 -18.82 -0.19
C VAL A 26 -2.15 -18.09 0.81
N LEU A 27 -0.83 -18.30 0.77
CA LEU A 27 0.11 -17.63 1.67
C LEU A 27 0.12 -16.11 1.49
N VAL A 28 0.08 -15.61 0.25
CA VAL A 28 -0.03 -14.18 -0.05
C VAL A 28 -1.34 -13.60 0.48
N PHE A 29 -2.45 -14.31 0.31
CA PHE A 29 -3.75 -13.89 0.86
C PHE A 29 -3.72 -13.88 2.40
N ALA A 30 -3.12 -14.88 3.04
CA ALA A 30 -2.95 -14.93 4.49
C ALA A 30 -2.13 -13.73 5.00
N THR A 31 -1.00 -13.43 4.36
CA THR A 31 -0.17 -12.27 4.71
C THR A 31 -0.87 -10.95 4.45
N LYS A 32 -1.63 -10.82 3.36
CA LYS A 32 -2.48 -9.64 3.09
C LYS A 32 -3.56 -9.48 4.16
N THR A 33 -4.19 -10.58 4.56
CA THR A 33 -5.21 -10.60 5.62
C THR A 33 -4.58 -10.17 6.94
N MET A 34 -3.41 -10.71 7.29
CA MET A 34 -2.63 -10.26 8.45
C MET A 34 -2.31 -8.77 8.35
N SER A 35 -1.86 -8.26 7.20
CA SER A 35 -1.60 -6.82 7.01
C SER A 35 -2.86 -5.97 7.19
N LEU A 36 -4.01 -6.44 6.70
CA LEU A 36 -5.29 -5.74 6.82
C LEU A 36 -5.81 -5.75 8.27
N LEU A 37 -5.70 -6.90 8.94
CA LEU A 37 -6.06 -7.09 10.34
C LEU A 37 -5.18 -6.23 11.23
N VAL A 38 -3.86 -6.23 11.02
CA VAL A 38 -2.94 -5.38 11.75
C VAL A 38 -3.32 -3.91 11.57
N ARG A 39 -3.56 -3.41 10.34
CA ARG A 39 -3.99 -2.01 10.13
C ARG A 39 -5.33 -1.65 10.76
N LYS A 40 -6.24 -2.62 10.92
CA LYS A 40 -7.60 -2.40 11.43
C LYS A 40 -7.68 -2.56 12.96
N PHE A 41 -6.95 -3.50 13.53
CA PHE A 41 -6.97 -3.82 14.96
C PHE A 41 -5.82 -3.18 15.74
N ALA A 42 -4.71 -2.90 15.08
CA ALA A 42 -3.71 -1.96 15.52
C ALA A 42 -3.76 -0.77 14.55
N PRO A 43 -4.69 0.19 14.73
CA PRO A 43 -4.37 1.54 14.31
C PRO A 43 -2.99 1.78 14.89
N GLN A 44 -1.99 1.95 14.03
CA GLN A 44 -0.79 2.62 14.48
C GLN A 44 -1.36 3.93 15.02
N GLU A 45 -1.48 4.02 16.34
CA GLU A 45 -1.08 5.23 17.03
C GLU A 45 0.19 5.59 16.31
N ASN A 46 0.08 6.59 15.42
CA ASN A 46 1.22 7.16 14.76
C ASN A 46 2.20 7.29 15.91
N ILE A 47 3.27 6.48 15.90
CA ILE A 47 4.43 6.84 16.67
C ILE A 47 4.83 8.12 15.97
N ALA A 48 4.24 9.21 16.46
CA ALA A 48 4.76 10.53 16.41
C ALA A 48 6.18 10.30 16.86
N VAL A 49 7.07 10.19 15.88
CA VAL A 49 8.48 10.44 16.11
C VAL A 49 8.44 11.88 16.60
N ALA A 50 8.41 12.01 17.92
CA ALA A 50 8.66 13.23 18.65
C ALA A 50 10.11 13.61 18.31
N ALA A 51 10.31 14.20 17.14
CA ALA A 51 11.45 15.02 16.85
C ALA A 51 10.95 16.45 17.03
N ASN A 52 11.20 16.99 18.22
CA ASN A 52 10.93 18.36 18.61
C ASN A 52 11.27 19.32 17.47
N SER A 53 10.26 19.87 16.80
CA SER A 53 10.41 21.05 15.96
C SER A 53 9.09 21.84 15.99
N PRO A 54 9.13 23.15 16.28
CA PRO A 54 7.92 23.91 16.54
C PRO A 54 7.15 24.18 15.24
N SER A 55 5.84 23.93 15.32
CA SER A 55 4.75 24.56 14.56
C SER A 55 4.59 24.26 13.07
N ASN A 56 3.35 23.87 12.73
CA ASN A 56 2.66 23.88 11.44
C ASN A 56 3.34 23.19 10.25
N THR A 57 2.73 22.11 9.74
CA THR A 57 2.23 21.91 8.35
C THR A 57 1.89 20.43 8.08
N THR A 58 0.64 20.15 7.72
CA THR A 58 0.01 18.89 7.17
C THR A 58 0.50 18.62 5.71
N PRO A 59 0.11 17.59 4.90
CA PRO A 59 -0.81 16.45 5.14
C PRO A 59 -0.47 15.07 4.50
N SER A 60 -1.14 14.06 5.06
CA SER A 60 -1.78 12.87 4.48
C SER A 60 -1.50 12.46 3.03
N SER A 61 -1.02 11.23 2.88
CA SER A 61 -1.02 10.42 1.66
C SER A 61 -2.38 9.74 1.43
N LYS A 62 -3.19 10.21 0.48
CA LYS A 62 -4.21 9.37 -0.19
C LYS A 62 -4.67 9.96 -1.55
N PRO A 63 -4.98 9.12 -2.57
CA PRO A 63 -4.95 9.51 -3.97
C PRO A 63 -6.31 10.00 -4.50
N ASN A 64 -6.22 10.86 -5.51
CA ASN A 64 -7.21 11.14 -6.55
C ASN A 64 -8.65 11.42 -6.06
N ASN A 65 -8.84 12.53 -5.34
CA ASN A 65 -10.14 13.17 -5.16
C ASN A 65 -10.03 14.66 -5.53
N PRO A 66 -11.03 15.28 -6.19
CA PRO A 66 -11.00 16.70 -6.58
C PRO A 66 -10.73 17.66 -5.41
N ASP A 67 -11.01 17.23 -4.18
CA ASP A 67 -10.81 18.00 -2.94
C ASP A 67 -9.34 18.26 -2.60
N ILE A 68 -8.41 17.40 -3.03
CA ILE A 68 -6.96 17.60 -2.81
C ILE A 68 -6.49 18.90 -3.48
N ASN A 69 -7.13 19.28 -4.59
CA ASN A 69 -6.78 20.50 -5.29
C ASN A 69 -7.17 21.75 -4.50
N ASP A 70 -8.19 21.70 -3.63
CA ASP A 70 -8.66 22.90 -2.92
C ASP A 70 -7.74 23.26 -1.74
N ASP A 71 -7.34 22.26 -0.94
CA ASP A 71 -6.40 22.45 0.17
C ASP A 71 -5.03 22.96 -0.35
N VAL A 72 -4.49 22.33 -1.40
CA VAL A 72 -3.22 22.75 -2.03
C VAL A 72 -3.32 24.15 -2.63
N ARG A 73 -4.43 24.49 -3.29
CA ARG A 73 -4.66 25.85 -3.84
C ARG A 73 -4.78 26.90 -2.73
N SER A 74 -5.41 26.56 -1.61
CA SER A 74 -5.55 27.48 -0.48
C SER A 74 -4.20 27.76 0.18
N ALA A 75 -3.36 26.73 0.37
CA ALA A 75 -2.01 26.85 0.90
C ALA A 75 -1.11 27.71 -0.02
N ILE A 76 -1.19 27.51 -1.34
CA ILE A 76 -0.46 28.33 -2.33
C ILE A 76 -0.91 29.79 -2.28
N LYS A 77 -2.23 30.06 -2.23
CA LYS A 77 -2.76 31.44 -2.09
C LYS A 77 -2.26 32.11 -0.81
N GLN A 78 -2.25 31.38 0.30
CA GLN A 78 -1.78 31.89 1.58
C GLN A 78 -0.27 32.19 1.55
N ALA A 79 0.53 31.32 0.94
CA ALA A 79 1.98 31.55 0.75
C ALA A 79 2.26 32.80 -0.10
N ILE A 80 1.49 33.01 -1.18
CA ILE A 80 1.62 34.20 -2.03
C ILE A 80 1.22 35.47 -1.26
N ALA A 81 0.13 35.42 -0.48
CA ALA A 81 -0.30 36.56 0.34
C ALA A 81 0.74 36.96 1.39
N LEU A 82 1.37 35.98 2.04
CA LEU A 82 2.46 36.20 3.00
C LEU A 82 3.69 36.82 2.32
N TYR A 83 4.07 36.36 1.13
CA TYR A 83 5.21 36.93 0.40
C TYR A 83 4.97 38.38 -0.03
N ARG A 84 3.73 38.72 -0.45
CA ARG A 84 3.35 40.08 -0.83
C ARG A 84 3.35 41.05 0.36
N GLN A 85 2.99 40.59 1.56
CA GLN A 85 3.05 41.42 2.78
C GLN A 85 4.48 41.62 3.29
N ARG A 86 5.42 40.74 2.90
CA ARG A 86 6.83 40.79 3.30
C ARG A 86 7.69 41.69 2.40
N LYS A 87 7.11 42.30 1.37
CA LYS A 87 7.78 43.20 0.41
C LYS A 87 7.08 44.55 0.39
#